data_AF-A0A378BI38-F1
#
_entry.id   AF-A0A378BI38-F1
#
_cell.length_a   1.000
_cell.length_b   1.000
_cell.length_c   1.000
_cell.angle_alpha   90.00
_cell.angle_beta   90.00
_cell.angle_gamma   90.00
#
_symmetry.space_group_name_H-M   'P 1'
#
loop_
_entity.id
_entity.type
_entity.pdbx_description
1 polymer ?
#
loop_
_entity_poly.entity_id
_entity_poly.type
_entity_poly.pdbx_seq_one_letter_code
_entity_poly.pdbx_strand_id
1 'polypeptide(L)' 'MQGAIRYLGYADETSPEPVETLTIEAGQFGVFPPEKWHCIEALSEDTVFNVDFYVDPKILIEG' A
#
# COMPACT_ATOMS: atom_id res chain seq x y z
N MET A 1 -9.79 12.04 -4.07
CA MET A 1 -8.71 11.64 -3.16
C MET A 1 -8.23 12.87 -2.41
N GLN A 2 -8.15 12.79 -1.09
CA GLN A 2 -7.75 13.90 -0.22
C GLN A 2 -6.98 13.38 1.00
N GLY A 3 -6.25 14.28 1.66
CA GLY A 3 -5.38 13.94 2.78
C GLY A 3 -4.11 13.24 2.31
N ALA A 4 -3.53 12.42 3.19
CA ALA A 4 -2.29 11.70 2.92
C ALA A 4 -2.31 10.35 3.64
N ILE A 5 -1.69 9.34 3.04
CA ILE A 5 -1.50 8.03 3.66
C ILE A 5 -0.03 7.75 3.92
N ARG A 6 0.24 6.88 4.88
CA ARG A 6 1.57 6.30 5.12
C ARG A 6 1.52 4.80 4.91
N TYR A 7 2.37 4.33 4.01
CA TYR A 7 2.68 2.93 3.84
C TYR A 7 3.76 2.51 4.84
N LEU A 8 3.53 1.38 5.51
CA LEU A 8 4.47 0.74 6.43
C LEU A 8 4.74 -0.68 5.93
N GLY A 9 5.94 -0.95 5.44
CA GLY A 9 6.35 -2.27 4.96
C GLY A 9 7.17 -3.02 6.01
N TYR A 10 6.87 -4.29 6.23
CA TYR A 10 7.52 -5.14 7.24
C TYR A 10 8.43 -6.18 6.57
N ALA A 11 9.30 -6.80 7.39
CA ALA A 11 10.12 -7.92 6.93
C ALA A 11 9.29 -9.21 6.83
N ASP A 12 8.41 -9.45 7.80
CA ASP A 12 7.50 -10.60 7.88
C ASP A 12 6.24 -10.26 8.72
N GLU A 13 5.35 -11.25 8.88
CA GLU A 13 4.09 -11.16 9.62
C GLU A 13 4.26 -10.75 11.09
N THR A 14 5.38 -11.11 11.70
CA THR A 14 5.61 -11.00 13.16
C THR A 14 6.51 -9.84 13.53
N SER A 15 7.08 -9.16 12.54
CA SER A 15 8.00 -8.04 12.73
C SER A 15 7.27 -6.86 13.38
N PRO A 16 7.72 -6.38 14.55
CA PRO A 16 7.02 -5.31 15.27
C PRO A 16 7.20 -3.94 14.62
N GLU A 17 8.33 -3.73 13.92
CA GLU A 17 8.71 -2.45 13.35
C GLU A 17 8.76 -2.52 11.82
N PRO A 18 8.33 -1.46 11.12
CA PRO A 18 8.44 -1.39 9.67
C PRO A 18 9.91 -1.20 9.26
N VAL A 19 10.30 -1.88 8.19
CA VAL A 19 11.62 -1.72 7.55
C VAL A 19 11.59 -0.70 6.41
N GLU A 20 10.39 -0.34 5.95
CA GLU A 20 10.16 0.60 4.86
C GLU A 20 8.97 1.50 5.18
N THR A 21 9.09 2.80 4.85
CA THR A 21 8.01 3.76 5.05
C THR A 21 7.95 4.74 3.89
N LEU A 22 6.74 5.02 3.41
CA LEU A 22 6.48 5.98 2.34
C LEU A 22 5.23 6.78 2.68
N THR A 23 5.32 8.11 2.58
CA THR A 23 4.14 9.00 2.64
C THR A 23 3.68 9.33 1.22
N ILE A 24 2.37 9.21 0.99
CA ILE A 24 1.72 9.46 -0.30
C ILE A 24 0.71 10.58 -0.09
N GLU A 25 0.98 11.74 -0.68
CA GLU A 25 0.15 12.94 -0.59
C GLU A 25 -1.02 12.89 -1.57
N ALA A 26 -2.05 13.71 -1.33
CA ALA A 26 -3.17 13.87 -2.27
C ALA A 26 -2.68 14.18 -3.69
N GLY A 27 -3.16 13.41 -4.66
CA GLY A 27 -2.76 13.53 -6.07
C GLY A 27 -1.55 12.65 -6.46
N GLN A 28 -0.94 11.95 -5.51
CA GLN A 28 0.09 10.95 -5.76
C GLN A 28 -0.48 9.53 -5.67
N PHE A 29 0.25 8.56 -6.21
CA PHE A 29 -0.01 7.13 -6.04
C PHE A 29 1.30 6.38 -5.79
N GLY A 30 1.21 5.25 -5.10
CA GLY A 30 2.31 4.31 -4.88
C GLY A 30 1.91 2.91 -5.35
N VAL A 31 2.88 2.16 -5.87
CA VAL A 31 2.69 0.75 -6.23
C VAL A 31 3.42 -0.09 -5.20
N PHE A 32 2.69 -0.98 -4.52
CA PHE A 32 3.26 -1.82 -3.47
C PHE A 32 3.72 -3.15 -4.04
N PRO A 33 4.87 -3.68 -3.59
CA PRO A 33 5.36 -4.97 -4.06
C PRO A 33 4.40 -6.10 -3.64
N PRO A 34 4.13 -7.08 -4.52
CA PRO A 34 3.31 -8.23 -4.17
C PRO A 34 3.99 -9.06 -3.07
N GLU A 35 3.17 -9.80 -2.29
CA GLU A 35 3.62 -10.74 -1.25
C GLU A 35 4.50 -10.13 -0.13
N LYS A 36 4.47 -8.80 0.04
CA LYS A 36 5.13 -8.11 1.16
C LYS A 36 4.12 -7.75 2.24
N TRP A 37 4.43 -8.08 3.50
CA TRP A 37 3.64 -7.66 4.67
C TRP A 37 3.65 -6.13 4.81
N HIS A 38 2.48 -5.53 4.94
CA HIS A 38 2.35 -4.07 5.05
C HIS A 38 1.06 -3.62 5.77
N CYS A 39 1.09 -2.39 6.24
CA CYS A 39 -0.06 -1.67 6.81
C CYS A 39 -0.15 -0.27 6.17
N ILE A 40 -1.37 0.26 6.07
CA ILE A 40 -1.62 1.63 5.59
C ILE A 40 -2.26 2.43 6.72
N GLU A 41 -1.68 3.58 7.03
CA GLU A 41 -2.22 4.55 7.99
C GLU A 41 -2.74 5.78 7.26
N ALA A 42 -3.96 6.20 7.62
CA ALA A 42 -4.46 7.52 7.26
C ALA A 42 -3.79 8.57 8.15
N LEU A 43 -3.23 9.64 7.57
CA LEU A 43 -2.54 10.69 8.33
C LEU A 43 -3.48 11.78 8.86
N SER A 44 -4.75 11.76 8.45
CA SER A 44 -5.81 12.63 8.96
C SER A 44 -7.17 11.92 8.93
N GLU A 45 -8.10 12.35 9.79
CA GLU A 45 -9.45 11.76 9.88
C GLU A 45 -10.28 11.91 8.60
N ASP A 46 -9.98 12.93 7.80
CA ASP A 46 -10.62 13.21 6.53
C ASP A 46 -9.90 12.56 5.33
N THR A 47 -8.84 11.79 5.53
CA THR A 47 -8.12 11.13 4.44
C THR A 47 -9.03 10.13 3.71
N VAL A 48 -9.10 10.24 2.38
CA VAL A 48 -9.85 9.32 1.51
C VAL A 48 -8.96 8.89 0.34
N PHE A 49 -8.77 7.57 0.21
CA PHE A 49 -8.00 6.91 -0.85
C PHE A 49 -8.75 5.70 -1.44
N ASN A 50 -8.34 5.20 -2.61
CA ASN A 50 -8.78 3.93 -3.19
C ASN A 50 -7.57 3.06 -3.52
N VAL A 51 -7.81 1.78 -3.82
CA VAL A 51 -6.79 0.83 -4.26
C VAL A 51 -7.26 0.16 -5.54
N ASP A 52 -6.39 0.14 -6.54
CA ASP A 52 -6.60 -0.58 -7.80
C ASP A 52 -5.63 -1.76 -7.87
N PHE A 53 -6.16 -2.97 -8.10
CA PHE A 53 -5.37 -4.20 -8.17
C PHE A 53 -5.12 -4.58 -9.64
N TYR A 54 -3.86 -4.81 -9.97
CA TYR A 54 -3.41 -5.20 -11.31
C TYR A 54 -2.81 -6.60 -11.26
N VAL A 55 -3.03 -7.38 -12.31
CA VAL A 55 -2.55 -8.77 -12.42
C VAL A 55 -1.93 -8.97 -13.81
N ASP A 56 -0.84 -9.74 -13.89
CA ASP A 56 -0.26 -10.14 -15.17
C ASP A 56 -1.33 -10.92 -15.98
N PRO A 57 -1.58 -10.56 -17.25
CA PRO A 57 -2.56 -11.27 -18.08
C PRO A 57 -2.36 -12.79 -18.13
N LYS A 58 -1.13 -13.29 -18.04
CA LYS A 58 -0.87 -14.74 -18.03
C LYS A 58 -1.47 -15.43 -16.81
N ILE A 59 -1.38 -14.80 -15.63
CA ILE A 59 -1.97 -15.31 -14.39
C ILE A 59 -3.50 -15.33 -14.51
N LEU A 60 -4.10 -14.35 -15.19
CA LEU A 60 -5.55 -14.29 -15.38
C LEU A 60 -6.11 -15.37 -16.32
N ILE A 61 -5.29 -15.90 -17.24
CA ILE A 61 -5.71 -16.85 -18.28
C ILE A 61 -5.47 -18.30 -17.85
N GLU A 62 -4.55 -18.54 -16.92
CA GLU A 62 -4.19 -19.89 -16.43
C GLU A 62 -5.14 -20.44 -15.33
N GLY A 63 -6.19 -19.69 -14.97
CA GLY A 63 -7.18 -20.04 -13.93
C GLY A 63 -8.39 -20.86 -14.39
#